data_AF-X1DQI3-F1
#
_entry.id   AF-X1DQI3-F1
#
_cell.length_a   1.000
_cell.length_b   1.000
_cell.length_c   1.000
_cell.angle_alpha   90.00
_cell.angle_beta   90.00
_cell.angle_gamma   90.00
#
_symmetry.space_group_name_H-M   'P 1'
#
loop_
_entity.id
_entity.type
_entity.pdbx_description
1 polymer ?
#
loop_
_entity_poly.entity_id
_entity_poly.type
_entity_poly.pdbx_seq_one_letter_code
_entity_poly.pdbx_strand_id
1 'polypeptide(L)'
;MSKSKGNVIDPLKMMENYGTDAFRFALISPQSDSPYLPFSEDRVRGYRNFANKIWNASRFVLMNLEDFVPKGKEPNPELIRLSDKWILNLYFSLIEEVTLNLENFEFSQAAHRLYQFFWEEFCDWYIELVKFRLLDK
;
A
#
# COMPACT_ATOMS: atom_id res chain seq x y z
N MET A 1 20.64 17.16 -9.05
CA MET A 1 20.63 16.84 -10.49
C MET A 1 20.66 18.15 -11.27
N SER A 2 21.46 18.26 -12.34
CA SER A 2 21.57 19.47 -13.17
C SER A 2 21.72 19.11 -14.65
N LYS A 3 20.99 19.81 -15.53
CA LYS A 3 21.11 19.66 -16.99
C LYS A 3 22.53 19.92 -17.46
N SER A 4 23.22 20.92 -16.89
CA SER A 4 24.60 21.25 -17.26
C SER A 4 25.63 20.18 -16.88
N LYS A 5 25.33 19.33 -15.89
CA LYS A 5 26.21 18.24 -15.45
C LYS A 5 25.86 16.90 -16.10
N GLY A 6 24.86 16.86 -16.99
CA GLY A 6 24.42 15.64 -17.67
C GLY A 6 23.81 14.57 -16.75
N ASN A 7 23.56 14.87 -15.47
CA ASN A 7 23.08 13.91 -14.47
C ASN A 7 21.58 14.10 -14.16
N VAL A 8 20.80 14.34 -15.20
CA VAL A 8 19.34 14.49 -15.10
C VAL A 8 18.68 13.15 -15.40
N ILE A 9 17.66 12.85 -14.62
CA ILE A 9 16.82 11.68 -14.80
C ILE A 9 15.54 12.15 -15.45
N ASP A 10 15.18 11.51 -16.56
CA ASP A 10 13.92 11.78 -17.23
C ASP A 10 12.78 11.10 -16.46
N PRO A 11 11.87 11.86 -15.82
CA PRO A 11 10.77 11.29 -15.07
C PRO A 11 9.78 10.53 -15.97
N LEU A 12 9.62 10.91 -17.24
CA LEU A 12 8.73 10.21 -18.17
C LEU A 12 9.24 8.80 -18.45
N LYS A 13 10.55 8.65 -18.65
CA LYS A 13 11.18 7.35 -18.81
C LYS A 13 11.05 6.46 -17.56
N MET A 14 11.14 7.05 -16.37
CA MET A 14 10.91 6.31 -15.12
C MET A 14 9.45 5.82 -15.01
N MET A 15 8.50 6.69 -15.33
CA MET A 15 7.07 6.34 -15.32
C MET A 15 6.71 5.29 -16.39
N GLU A 16 7.32 5.37 -17.57
CA GLU A 16 7.14 4.36 -18.63
C GLU A 16 7.69 2.99 -18.21
N ASN A 17 8.88 2.95 -17.59
CA ASN A 17 9.53 1.69 -17.21
C ASN A 17 8.92 1.03 -15.96
N TYR A 18 8.45 1.83 -15.00
CA TYR A 18 8.07 1.34 -13.67
C TYR A 18 6.63 1.66 -13.24
N GLY A 19 5.95 2.55 -13.95
CA GLY A 19 4.62 3.04 -13.61
C GLY A 19 4.65 4.34 -12.81
N THR A 20 3.63 5.18 -13.04
CA THR A 20 3.48 6.49 -12.38
C THR A 20 3.37 6.36 -10.86
N ASP A 21 2.62 5.38 -10.36
CA ASP A 21 2.43 5.20 -8.91
C ASP A 21 3.71 4.77 -8.21
N ALA A 22 4.47 3.85 -8.82
CA ALA A 22 5.76 3.43 -8.31
C ALA A 22 6.73 4.61 -8.22
N PHE A 23 6.77 5.46 -9.25
CA PHE A 23 7.60 6.65 -9.27
C PHE A 23 7.17 7.66 -8.19
N ARG A 24 5.86 7.96 -8.08
CA ARG A 24 5.33 8.86 -7.04
C ARG A 24 5.64 8.36 -5.64
N PHE A 25 5.40 7.08 -5.38
CA PHE A 25 5.66 6.49 -4.07
C PHE A 25 7.15 6.56 -3.71
N ALA A 26 8.04 6.30 -4.67
CA ALA A 26 9.49 6.39 -4.47
C ALA A 26 10.00 7.80 -4.14
N LEU A 27 9.27 8.83 -4.57
CA LEU A 27 9.59 10.22 -4.29
C LEU A 27 9.09 10.68 -2.92
N ILE A 28 7.93 10.19 -2.47
CA ILE A 28 7.32 10.61 -1.20
C ILE A 28 7.78 9.78 0.00
N SER A 29 8.17 8.52 -0.21
CA SER A 29 8.45 7.57 0.88
C SER A 29 9.75 7.73 1.67
N PRO A 30 10.82 8.37 1.17
CA PRO A 30 12.06 8.46 1.94
C PRO A 30 11.95 9.55 3.01
N GLN A 31 12.13 9.14 4.26
CA GLN A 31 12.26 10.04 5.39
C GLN A 31 13.69 10.57 5.42
N SER A 32 13.87 11.88 5.28
CA SER A 32 15.18 12.50 5.25
C SER A 32 15.11 13.88 5.85
N ASP A 33 15.88 14.11 6.91
CA ASP A 33 16.13 15.45 7.46
C ASP A 33 17.11 16.25 6.58
N SER A 34 17.77 15.56 5.63
CA SER A 34 18.63 16.21 4.64
C SER A 34 17.80 16.83 3.52
N PRO A 35 18.10 18.08 3.12
CA PRO A 35 17.50 18.71 1.94
C PRO A 35 17.95 18.05 0.63
N TYR A 36 18.99 17.21 0.68
CA TYR A 36 19.51 16.46 -0.46
C TYR A 36 19.12 14.99 -0.33
N LEU A 37 18.16 14.59 -1.14
CA LEU A 37 17.80 13.19 -1.33
C LEU A 37 18.44 12.66 -2.62
N PRO A 38 19.38 11.70 -2.55
CA PRO A 38 19.86 11.03 -3.74
C PRO A 38 18.73 10.22 -4.38
N PHE A 39 18.58 10.37 -5.69
CA PHE A 39 17.65 9.54 -6.44
C PHE A 39 18.16 8.10 -6.50
N SER A 40 17.26 7.14 -6.31
CA SER A 40 17.54 5.71 -6.40
C SER A 40 16.51 5.06 -7.32
N GLU A 41 16.96 4.56 -8.46
CA GLU A 41 16.11 3.80 -9.38
C GLU A 41 15.69 2.46 -8.77
N ASP A 42 16.54 1.84 -7.94
CA ASP A 42 16.21 0.62 -7.19
C ASP A 42 15.03 0.84 -6.25
N ARG A 43 14.90 2.02 -5.66
CA ARG A 43 13.72 2.39 -4.86
C ARG A 43 12.46 2.42 -5.72
N VAL A 44 12.52 3.02 -6.91
CA VAL A 44 11.40 3.03 -7.87
C VAL A 44 11.00 1.60 -8.25
N ARG A 45 11.99 0.74 -8.51
CA ARG A 45 11.77 -0.68 -8.79
C ARG A 45 11.12 -1.41 -7.61
N GLY A 46 11.55 -1.13 -6.38
CA GLY A 46 10.93 -1.67 -5.18
C GLY A 46 9.44 -1.32 -5.09
N TYR A 47 9.08 -0.06 -5.35
CA TYR A 47 7.68 0.35 -5.32
C TYR A 47 6.84 -0.10 -6.50
N ARG A 48 7.46 -0.44 -7.65
CA ARG A 48 6.76 -1.20 -8.70
C ARG A 48 6.32 -2.57 -8.18
N ASN A 49 7.18 -3.26 -7.42
CA ASN A 49 6.82 -4.54 -6.82
C ASN A 49 5.70 -4.38 -5.78
N PHE A 50 5.71 -3.28 -5.03
CA PHE A 50 4.62 -2.94 -4.11
C PHE A 50 3.30 -2.72 -4.84
N ALA A 51 3.27 -1.93 -5.92
CA ALA A 51 2.08 -1.76 -6.75
C ALA A 51 1.57 -3.11 -7.30
N ASN A 52 2.48 -3.99 -7.69
CA ASN A 52 2.12 -5.36 -8.10
C ASN A 52 1.55 -6.19 -6.95
N LYS A 53 2.07 -6.07 -5.72
CA LYS A 53 1.50 -6.72 -4.53
C LYS A 53 0.07 -6.22 -4.26
N ILE A 54 -0.18 -4.91 -4.41
CA ILE A 54 -1.54 -4.33 -4.33
C ILE A 54 -2.45 -4.94 -5.38
N TRP A 55 -2.00 -5.02 -6.64
CA TRP A 55 -2.77 -5.63 -7.72
C TRP A 55 -3.12 -7.10 -7.42
N ASN A 56 -2.15 -7.89 -6.95
CA ASN A 56 -2.36 -9.31 -6.64
C ASN A 56 -3.36 -9.51 -5.50
N ALA A 57 -3.24 -8.75 -4.42
CA ALA A 57 -4.15 -8.81 -3.28
C ALA A 57 -5.57 -8.37 -3.68
N SER A 58 -5.71 -7.27 -4.41
CA SER A 58 -7.01 -6.82 -4.93
C SER A 58 -7.65 -7.86 -5.83
N ARG A 59 -6.88 -8.47 -6.74
CA ARG A 59 -7.36 -9.57 -7.60
C ARG A 59 -7.83 -10.76 -6.77
N PHE A 60 -7.07 -11.19 -5.77
CA PHE A 60 -7.47 -12.25 -4.85
C PHE A 60 -8.80 -11.95 -4.17
N VAL A 61 -8.97 -10.74 -3.63
CA VAL A 61 -10.21 -10.34 -2.96
C VAL A 61 -11.39 -10.33 -3.94
N LEU A 62 -11.25 -9.69 -5.11
CA LEU A 62 -12.32 -9.57 -6.10
C LEU A 62 -12.78 -10.94 -6.61
N MET A 63 -11.86 -11.88 -6.87
CA MET A 63 -12.20 -13.25 -7.27
C MET A 63 -13.02 -14.00 -6.23
N ASN A 64 -12.94 -13.62 -4.95
CA ASN A 64 -13.68 -14.26 -3.85
C ASN A 64 -14.97 -13.50 -3.49
N LEU A 65 -15.29 -12.43 -4.21
CA LEU A 65 -16.47 -11.58 -4.01
C LEU A 65 -17.44 -11.59 -5.21
N GLU A 66 -17.27 -12.46 -6.20
CA GLU A 66 -18.10 -12.45 -7.43
C GLU A 66 -19.61 -12.52 -7.13
N ASP A 67 -20.02 -13.34 -6.15
CA ASP A 67 -21.42 -13.47 -5.72
C ASP A 67 -21.81 -12.53 -4.57
N PHE A 68 -20.89 -11.66 -4.13
CA PHE A 68 -21.10 -10.77 -3.00
C PHE A 68 -21.74 -9.45 -3.46
N VAL A 69 -23.01 -9.25 -3.09
CA VAL A 69 -23.69 -7.97 -3.26
C VAL A 69 -23.64 -7.20 -1.94
N PRO A 70 -23.01 -6.01 -1.89
CA PRO A 70 -23.03 -5.16 -0.70
C PRO A 70 -24.47 -4.74 -0.37
N LYS A 71 -25.05 -5.28 0.70
CA LYS A 71 -26.46 -4.99 1.07
C LYS A 71 -26.62 -3.76 1.96
N GLY A 72 -25.56 -2.98 2.18
CA GLY A 72 -25.55 -1.82 3.09
C GLY A 72 -25.90 -2.16 4.55
N LYS A 73 -25.92 -3.44 4.92
CA LYS A 73 -26.15 -3.93 6.27
C LYS A 73 -24.80 -4.24 6.92
N GLU A 74 -24.70 -3.95 8.21
CA GLU A 74 -23.54 -4.37 8.99
C GLU A 74 -23.34 -5.90 8.89
N PRO A 75 -22.08 -6.36 8.87
CA PRO A 75 -21.80 -7.79 8.86
C PRO A 75 -22.41 -8.46 10.09
N ASN A 76 -23.00 -9.65 9.91
CA ASN A 76 -23.57 -10.40 11.02
C ASN A 76 -22.48 -10.62 12.09
N PRO A 77 -22.64 -10.11 13.33
CA PRO A 77 -21.63 -10.23 14.39
C PRO A 77 -21.20 -11.66 14.69
N GLU A 78 -22.08 -12.63 14.47
CA GLU A 78 -21.80 -14.06 14.66
C GLU A 78 -20.83 -14.63 13.60
N LEU A 79 -20.73 -13.99 12.43
CA LEU A 79 -19.84 -14.39 11.35
C LEU A 79 -18.45 -13.72 11.44
N ILE A 80 -18.29 -12.71 12.28
CA ILE A 80 -17.04 -11.97 12.45
C ILE A 80 -16.10 -12.74 13.37
N ARG A 81 -15.00 -13.25 12.81
CA ARG A 81 -13.97 -13.97 13.58
C ARG A 81 -12.96 -13.03 14.23
N LEU A 82 -12.14 -13.56 15.13
CA LEU A 82 -11.07 -12.81 15.80
C LEU A 82 -10.11 -12.15 14.80
N SER A 83 -9.73 -12.85 13.72
CA SER A 83 -8.89 -12.30 12.65
C SER A 83 -9.51 -11.07 11.98
N ASP A 84 -10.83 -11.06 11.82
CA ASP A 84 -11.56 -9.97 11.16
C ASP A 84 -11.62 -8.75 12.07
N LYS A 85 -11.87 -8.96 13.37
CA LYS A 85 -11.84 -7.90 14.37
C LYS A 85 -10.44 -7.30 14.50
N TRP A 86 -9.42 -8.15 14.49
CA TRP A 86 -8.02 -7.75 14.58
C TRP A 86 -7.62 -6.84 13.42
N ILE A 87 -7.85 -7.26 12.16
CA ILE A 87 -7.46 -6.45 11.00
C ILE A 87 -8.27 -5.15 10.91
N LEU A 88 -9.56 -5.17 11.29
CA LEU A 88 -10.39 -3.97 11.31
C LEU A 88 -9.92 -2.97 12.37
N ASN A 89 -9.51 -3.44 13.54
CA ASN A 89 -8.95 -2.58 14.57
C ASN A 89 -7.66 -1.90 14.08
N LEU A 90 -6.75 -2.68 13.48
CA LEU A 90 -5.52 -2.14 12.89
C LEU A 90 -5.83 -1.14 11.75
N TYR A 91 -6.84 -1.42 10.94
CA TYR A 91 -7.29 -0.52 9.87
C TYR A 91 -7.81 0.81 10.40
N PHE A 92 -8.60 0.82 11.47
CA PHE A 92 -9.07 2.07 12.07
C PHE A 92 -7.92 2.88 12.68
N SER A 93 -6.97 2.23 13.37
CA SER A 93 -5.76 2.91 13.84
C SER A 93 -4.93 3.48 12.69
N LEU A 94 -4.80 2.74 11.59
CA LEU A 94 -4.11 3.22 10.39
C LEU A 94 -4.78 4.48 9.81
N ILE A 95 -6.12 4.53 9.76
CA ILE A 95 -6.85 5.70 9.27
C ILE A 95 -6.47 6.93 10.10
N GLU A 96 -6.50 6.83 11.42
CA GLU A 96 -6.19 7.96 12.31
C GLU A 96 -4.75 8.43 12.10
N GLU A 97 -3.78 7.50 12.11
CA GLU A 97 -2.36 7.80 11.93
C GLU A 97 -2.05 8.43 10.56
N VAL A 98 -2.57 7.84 9.48
CA VAL A 98 -2.34 8.34 8.12
C VAL A 98 -3.01 9.70 7.94
N THR A 99 -4.21 9.90 8.47
CA THR A 99 -4.91 11.20 8.40
C THR A 99 -4.09 12.28 9.08
N LEU A 100 -3.63 12.05 10.31
CA LEU A 100 -2.79 12.99 11.05
C LEU A 100 -1.49 13.32 10.31
N ASN A 101 -0.80 12.30 9.79
CA ASN A 101 0.44 12.48 9.02
C ASN A 101 0.18 13.33 7.76
N LEU A 102 -0.94 13.11 7.06
CA LEU A 102 -1.29 13.90 5.87
C LEU A 102 -1.64 15.35 6.22
N GLU A 103 -2.35 15.59 7.33
CA GLU A 103 -2.66 16.95 7.82
C GLU A 103 -1.41 17.73 8.22
N ASN A 104 -0.39 17.04 8.73
CA ASN A 104 0.90 17.62 9.11
C ASN A 104 1.92 17.66 7.95
N PHE A 105 1.52 17.31 6.72
CA PHE A 105 2.40 17.21 5.54
C PHE A 105 3.55 16.20 5.69
N GLU A 106 3.41 15.22 6.58
CA GLU A 106 4.36 14.13 6.82
C GLU A 106 4.12 12.95 5.86
N PHE A 107 4.17 13.23 4.54
CA PHE A 107 3.85 12.25 3.49
C PHE A 107 4.70 10.97 3.54
N SER A 108 5.96 11.09 3.95
CA SER A 108 6.86 9.94 4.10
C SER A 108 6.37 8.99 5.19
N GLN A 109 5.87 9.52 6.31
CA GLN A 109 5.34 8.73 7.41
C GLN A 109 4.02 8.07 7.00
N ALA A 110 3.12 8.81 6.36
CA ALA A 110 1.89 8.27 5.79
C ALA A 110 2.19 7.12 4.81
N ALA A 111 3.12 7.31 3.86
CA ALA A 111 3.52 6.29 2.90
C ALA A 111 4.11 5.05 3.60
N HIS A 112 4.98 5.23 4.59
CA HIS A 112 5.56 4.11 5.33
C HIS A 112 4.51 3.29 6.08
N ARG A 113 3.59 3.95 6.79
CA ARG A 113 2.51 3.26 7.52
C ARG A 113 1.56 2.50 6.59
N LEU A 114 1.20 3.09 5.44
CA LEU A 114 0.42 2.40 4.41
C LEU A 114 1.15 1.17 3.86
N TYR A 115 2.44 1.31 3.54
CA TYR A 115 3.25 0.19 3.05
C TYR A 115 3.30 -0.94 4.07
N GLN A 116 3.61 -0.61 5.33
CA GLN A 116 3.76 -1.58 6.41
C GLN A 116 2.44 -2.33 6.66
N PHE A 117 1.33 -1.62 6.85
CA PHE A 117 0.03 -2.25 7.07
C PHE A 117 -0.38 -3.14 5.90
N PHE A 118 -0.24 -2.63 4.67
CA PHE A 118 -0.68 -3.39 3.50
C PHE A 118 0.14 -4.66 3.30
N TRP A 119 1.45 -4.58 3.48
CA TRP A 119 2.34 -5.70 3.24
C TRP A 119 2.31 -6.70 4.40
N GLU A 120 2.64 -6.24 5.61
CA GLU A 120 2.88 -7.10 6.77
C GLU A 120 1.55 -7.58 7.36
N GLU A 121 0.62 -6.69 7.64
CA GLU A 121 -0.62 -7.03 8.36
C GLU A 121 -1.69 -7.60 7.43
N PHE A 122 -1.93 -6.95 6.30
CA PHE A 122 -3.00 -7.35 5.40
C PHE A 122 -2.59 -8.54 4.52
N CYS A 123 -1.48 -8.45 3.80
CA CYS A 123 -1.10 -9.49 2.86
C CYS A 123 -0.47 -10.71 3.52
N ASP A 124 0.53 -10.52 4.38
CA ASP A 124 1.30 -11.64 4.92
C ASP A 124 0.55 -12.38 6.05
N TRP A 125 -0.34 -11.68 6.78
CA TRP A 125 -1.18 -12.29 7.83
C TRP A 125 -2.64 -12.46 7.41
N TYR A 126 -3.39 -11.37 7.23
CA TYR A 126 -4.84 -11.48 7.09
C TYR A 126 -5.28 -12.29 5.88
N ILE A 127 -4.71 -12.02 4.69
CA ILE A 127 -4.99 -12.78 3.48
C ILE A 127 -4.69 -14.28 3.67
N GLU A 128 -3.57 -14.64 4.31
CA GLU A 128 -3.22 -16.04 4.55
C GLU A 128 -4.20 -16.71 5.54
N LEU A 129 -4.63 -16.00 6.59
CA LEU A 129 -5.64 -16.51 7.53
C LEU A 129 -7.00 -16.72 6.86
N VAL A 130 -7.40 -15.85 5.93
CA VAL A 130 -8.72 -15.96 5.28
C VAL A 130 -8.76 -17.04 4.20
N LYS A 131 -7.63 -17.40 3.59
CA LYS A 131 -7.58 -18.43 2.52
C LYS A 131 -8.25 -19.74 2.94
N PHE A 132 -7.96 -20.24 4.14
CA PHE A 132 -8.59 -21.47 4.65
C PHE A 132 -10.12 -21.38 4.66
N ARG A 133 -10.66 -20.21 5.03
CA ARG A 133 -12.12 -20.00 5.09
C ARG A 133 -12.77 -19.86 3.72
N LEU A 134 -12.01 -19.39 2.74
CA LEU A 134 -12.48 -19.20 1.36
C LEU A 134 -12.37 -20.48 0.53
N LEU A 135 -11.43 -21.36 0.87
CA LEU A 135 -11.27 -22.69 0.25
C LEU A 135 -12.35 -23.69 0.69
N ASP A 136 -12.90 -23.52 1.91
CA ASP A 136 -13.98 -24.36 2.44
C ASP A 136 -15.38 -23.97 1.91
N LYS A 137 -15.47 -23.08 0.92
CA LYS A 137 -16.73 -22.74 0.22
C LYS A 137 -17.06 -23.76 -0.88
#